data_AF-A0A937QLS8-F1
#
_entry.id   AF-A0A937QLS8-F1
#
_cell.length_a   1.000
_cell.length_b   1.000
_cell.length_c   1.000
_cell.angle_alpha   90.00
_cell.angle_beta   90.00
_cell.angle_gamma   90.00
#
_symmetry.space_group_name_H-M   'P 1'
#
loop_
_entity.id
_entity.type
_entity.pdbx_description
1 polymer ?
#
loop_
_entity_poly.entity_id
_entity_poly.type
_entity_poly.pdbx_seq_one_letter_code
_entity_poly.pdbx_strand_id
1 'polypeptide(L)'
;MGQIFMRSGTGKDDTYCLFSCGGTLTQHRHYDALNFVIYHRGFLALDSGTRYREFENGQHLANYFAQTVAHNCVVIHQPGEPAARYWGGKVLGNHGGQHKQLGSVVKAFETNGEYVYVAGDATRCYQHGARDGLGEKCRLVTRQLLFLIPNHFVIFDRVEATDASYRKDWLIHTADAPKVSGKIIRADHDDGRLFCRTLLPADATLTSVGGPGNEFRAAGRNWDIVSDGLKGESLALMGQWRVDVTPGSARKSDVFLHVIQVGDRQLEAMDQVQLVKTSDTCGVRITADSGTWEITFNSTGELGGHIKRSGGSRSIDSRLTTAVQEQTGIKANTPGKL
;
A
#
# COMPACT_ATOMS: atom_id res chain seq x y z
N MET A 1 -10.25 -4.33 -15.71
CA MET A 1 -9.50 -3.13 -15.29
C MET A 1 -8.56 -3.44 -14.13
N GLY A 2 -9.04 -4.04 -13.03
CA GLY A 2 -8.15 -4.49 -11.93
C GLY A 2 -7.71 -3.36 -11.00
N GLN A 3 -8.54 -2.32 -10.91
CA GLN A 3 -8.30 -1.10 -10.14
C GLN A 3 -9.60 -0.72 -9.44
N ILE A 4 -9.49 -0.24 -8.21
CA ILE A 4 -10.60 0.25 -7.39
C ILE A 4 -10.24 1.67 -6.98
N PHE A 5 -11.16 2.61 -7.23
CA PHE A 5 -11.01 4.02 -6.86
C PHE A 5 -11.94 4.33 -5.69
N MET A 6 -11.38 4.92 -4.64
CA MET A 6 -12.10 5.36 -3.44
C MET A 6 -11.96 6.87 -3.32
N ARG A 7 -13.00 7.57 -2.87
CA ARG A 7 -12.97 9.03 -2.75
C ARG A 7 -13.87 9.52 -1.63
N SER A 8 -13.48 10.60 -0.95
CA SER A 8 -14.37 11.29 0.01
C SER A 8 -15.37 12.21 -0.65
N GLY A 9 -15.11 12.62 -1.90
CA GLY A 9 -15.93 13.53 -2.67
C GLY A 9 -15.43 13.68 -4.10
N THR A 10 -15.63 14.84 -4.72
CA THR A 10 -15.27 15.12 -6.13
C THR A 10 -14.54 16.45 -6.32
N GLY A 11 -14.24 17.16 -5.24
CA GLY A 11 -13.49 18.41 -5.23
C GLY A 11 -11.98 18.19 -5.27
N LYS A 12 -11.26 19.29 -5.46
CA LYS A 12 -9.78 19.32 -5.45
C LYS A 12 -9.16 19.01 -4.08
N ASP A 13 -9.94 19.22 -3.03
CA ASP A 13 -9.55 19.08 -1.62
C ASP A 13 -9.96 17.72 -1.03
N ASP A 14 -10.64 16.90 -1.83
CA ASP A 14 -11.08 15.57 -1.40
C ASP A 14 -9.93 14.56 -1.39
N THR A 15 -10.10 13.53 -0.56
CA THR A 15 -9.23 12.37 -0.53
C THR A 15 -9.56 11.44 -1.67
N TYR A 16 -8.54 10.94 -2.37
CA TYR A 16 -8.66 9.90 -3.38
C TYR A 16 -7.67 8.77 -3.07
N CYS A 17 -8.11 7.53 -3.26
CA CYS A 17 -7.27 6.35 -3.16
C CYS A 17 -7.46 5.44 -4.37
N LEU A 18 -6.37 5.02 -4.99
CA LEU A 18 -6.34 3.90 -5.92
C LEU A 18 -5.95 2.63 -5.16
N PHE A 19 -6.52 1.48 -5.52
CA PHE A 19 -6.09 0.16 -5.11
C PHE A 19 -6.00 -0.79 -6.32
N SER A 20 -4.83 -1.40 -6.55
CA SER A 20 -4.58 -2.32 -7.68
C SER A 20 -4.84 -3.77 -7.28
N CYS A 21 -5.83 -4.43 -7.87
CA CYS A 21 -6.07 -5.86 -7.67
C CYS A 21 -6.93 -6.48 -8.77
N GLY A 22 -6.51 -7.63 -9.31
CA GLY A 22 -7.20 -8.33 -10.39
C GLY A 22 -6.93 -7.77 -11.78
N GLY A 23 -7.90 -7.94 -12.68
CA GLY A 23 -7.79 -7.58 -14.09
C GLY A 23 -7.00 -8.59 -14.94
N THR A 24 -7.11 -8.44 -16.26
CA THR A 24 -6.61 -9.41 -17.26
C THR A 24 -5.61 -8.81 -18.25
N LEU A 25 -5.45 -7.49 -18.26
CA LEU A 25 -4.53 -6.79 -19.18
C LEU A 25 -3.08 -7.01 -18.75
N THR A 26 -2.25 -7.46 -19.68
CA THR A 26 -0.82 -7.76 -19.42
C THR A 26 0.11 -6.68 -19.98
N GLN A 27 -0.27 -6.01 -21.07
CA GLN A 27 0.55 -5.00 -21.71
C GLN A 27 0.70 -3.77 -20.80
N HIS A 28 1.93 -3.28 -20.66
CA HIS A 28 2.28 -2.14 -19.79
C HIS A 28 1.87 -2.26 -18.31
N ARG A 29 1.46 -3.44 -17.86
CA ARG A 29 1.18 -3.69 -16.44
C ARG A 29 2.50 -3.75 -15.64
N HIS A 30 2.46 -3.32 -14.40
CA HIS A 30 3.59 -3.46 -13.48
C HIS A 30 3.45 -4.70 -12.58
N TYR A 31 4.47 -4.95 -11.76
CA TYR A 31 4.43 -5.92 -10.68
C TYR A 31 3.83 -5.29 -9.40
N ASP A 32 2.61 -4.76 -9.51
CA ASP A 32 1.99 -3.82 -8.55
C ASP A 32 0.74 -4.38 -7.85
N ALA A 33 0.58 -5.71 -7.80
CA ALA A 33 -0.60 -6.28 -7.15
C ALA A 33 -0.69 -5.87 -5.68
N LEU A 34 -1.88 -5.42 -5.27
CA LEU A 34 -2.23 -4.86 -3.95
C LEU A 34 -1.62 -3.48 -3.65
N ASN A 35 -1.05 -2.79 -4.66
CA ASN A 35 -0.61 -1.40 -4.53
C ASN A 35 -1.77 -0.49 -4.11
N PHE A 36 -1.48 0.58 -3.38
CA PHE A 36 -2.41 1.68 -3.14
C PHE A 36 -1.72 3.02 -3.40
N VAL A 37 -2.46 4.03 -3.81
CA VAL A 37 -1.96 5.41 -3.99
C VAL A 37 -2.93 6.35 -3.32
N ILE A 38 -2.45 7.31 -2.53
CA ILE A 38 -3.30 8.24 -1.77
C ILE A 38 -2.97 9.67 -2.16
N TYR A 39 -3.99 10.41 -2.57
CA TYR A 39 -3.97 11.85 -2.76
C TYR A 39 -4.91 12.51 -1.74
N HIS A 40 -4.46 13.62 -1.16
CA HIS A 40 -5.30 14.59 -0.43
C HIS A 40 -4.57 15.94 -0.43
N ARG A 41 -5.06 16.90 -1.23
CA ARG A 41 -4.40 18.21 -1.43
C ARG A 41 -2.92 18.12 -1.86
N GLY A 42 -2.55 17.02 -2.53
CA GLY A 42 -1.18 16.62 -2.86
C GLY A 42 -1.05 15.09 -2.91
N PHE A 43 0.01 14.58 -3.54
CA PHE A 43 0.26 13.13 -3.63
C PHE A 43 1.06 12.64 -2.41
N LEU A 44 0.42 11.84 -1.55
CA LEU A 44 0.94 11.52 -0.21
C LEU A 44 1.48 10.09 -0.07
N ALA A 45 0.86 9.13 -0.75
CA ALA A 45 1.41 7.79 -0.96
C ALA A 45 1.44 7.53 -2.47
N LEU A 46 2.63 7.42 -3.06
CA LEU A 46 2.83 7.46 -4.51
C LEU A 46 3.05 6.09 -5.14
N ASP A 47 2.91 6.06 -6.46
CA ASP A 47 3.49 5.02 -7.32
C ASP A 47 4.80 5.59 -7.90
N SER A 48 5.95 5.06 -7.49
CA SER A 48 7.26 5.68 -7.70
C SER A 48 7.89 5.30 -9.05
N GLY A 49 8.80 6.14 -9.53
CA GLY A 49 9.56 5.98 -10.77
C GLY A 49 8.88 6.62 -12.00
N THR A 50 9.46 6.39 -13.17
CA THR A 50 9.01 7.04 -14.42
C THR A 50 9.34 6.26 -15.69
N ARG A 51 8.66 6.62 -16.79
CA ARG A 51 9.03 6.26 -18.17
C ARG A 51 9.69 7.41 -18.93
N TYR A 52 9.99 8.52 -18.27
CA TYR A 52 10.59 9.69 -18.92
C TYR A 52 11.93 9.32 -19.57
N ARG A 53 12.06 9.59 -20.88
CA ARG A 53 13.20 9.22 -21.73
C ARG A 53 13.60 7.74 -21.60
N GLU A 54 12.60 6.84 -21.51
CA GLU A 54 12.81 5.39 -21.37
C GLU A 54 13.65 4.75 -22.50
N PHE A 55 13.64 5.33 -23.70
CA PHE A 55 14.47 4.85 -24.82
C PHE A 55 15.95 5.17 -24.65
N GLU A 56 16.28 6.14 -23.80
CA GLU A 56 17.65 6.49 -23.45
C GLU A 56 18.11 5.78 -22.17
N ASN A 57 17.19 5.61 -21.21
CA ASN A 57 17.43 4.84 -20.00
C ASN A 57 16.31 3.83 -19.73
N GLY A 58 16.39 2.69 -20.40
CA GLY A 58 15.49 1.56 -20.15
C GLY A 58 15.80 0.80 -18.86
N GLN A 59 16.92 1.08 -18.18
CA GLN A 59 17.29 0.38 -16.96
C GLN A 59 16.39 0.75 -15.79
N HIS A 60 16.04 2.03 -15.64
CA HIS A 60 15.08 2.46 -14.61
C HIS A 60 13.72 1.79 -14.80
N LEU A 61 13.21 1.82 -16.04
CA LEU A 61 11.95 1.18 -16.41
C LEU A 61 11.92 -0.30 -15.99
N ALA A 62 12.94 -1.06 -16.41
CA ALA A 62 12.95 -2.50 -16.24
C ALA A 62 13.27 -2.96 -14.80
N ASN A 63 14.11 -2.23 -14.06
CA ASN A 63 14.65 -2.67 -12.77
C ASN A 63 14.01 -1.99 -11.55
N TYR A 64 13.32 -0.86 -11.74
CA TYR A 64 12.68 -0.13 -10.66
C TYR A 64 11.20 0.11 -10.97
N PHE A 65 10.89 0.97 -11.95
CA PHE A 65 9.53 1.46 -12.19
C PHE A 65 8.51 0.35 -12.39
N ALA A 66 8.83 -0.66 -13.22
CA ALA A 66 7.90 -1.78 -13.44
C ALA A 66 7.88 -2.83 -12.31
N GLN A 67 8.83 -2.78 -11.37
CA GLN A 67 9.07 -3.80 -10.35
C GLN A 67 8.36 -3.45 -9.04
N THR A 68 7.99 -4.45 -8.24
CA THR A 68 7.19 -4.25 -7.00
C THR A 68 7.79 -3.25 -6.02
N VAL A 69 9.12 -3.10 -5.97
CA VAL A 69 9.81 -2.14 -5.09
C VAL A 69 9.37 -0.68 -5.32
N ALA A 70 8.93 -0.33 -6.52
CA ALA A 70 8.44 1.02 -6.85
C ALA A 70 7.00 1.29 -6.38
N HIS A 71 6.33 0.30 -5.78
CA HIS A 71 4.91 0.37 -5.43
C HIS A 71 4.72 0.21 -3.92
N ASN A 72 3.59 0.68 -3.39
CA ASN A 72 3.22 0.55 -1.98
C ASN A 72 2.75 -0.87 -1.68
N CYS A 73 3.67 -1.83 -1.78
CA CYS A 73 3.42 -3.27 -1.71
C CYS A 73 4.22 -3.90 -0.56
N VAL A 74 4.15 -5.23 -0.46
CA VAL A 74 5.07 -6.02 0.36
C VAL A 74 6.10 -6.67 -0.56
N VAL A 75 7.35 -6.75 -0.13
CA VAL A 75 8.40 -7.57 -0.76
C VAL A 75 8.86 -8.65 0.20
N ILE A 76 9.27 -9.81 -0.35
CA ILE A 76 9.77 -10.96 0.40
C ILE A 76 11.10 -11.37 -0.23
N HIS A 77 12.19 -11.35 0.54
CA HIS A 77 13.54 -11.56 0.02
C HIS A 77 13.94 -13.03 0.12
N GLN A 78 13.63 -13.80 -0.92
CA GLN A 78 14.08 -15.19 -1.06
C GLN A 78 15.51 -15.22 -1.64
N PRO A 79 16.50 -15.78 -0.93
CA PRO A 79 17.85 -15.92 -1.45
C PRO A 79 17.88 -16.71 -2.76
N GLY A 80 18.67 -16.22 -3.73
CA GLY A 80 18.82 -16.84 -5.04
C GLY A 80 17.63 -16.62 -6.00
N GLU A 81 16.56 -15.94 -5.58
CA GLU A 81 15.42 -15.65 -6.46
C GLU A 81 15.86 -14.85 -7.69
N PRO A 82 15.57 -15.34 -8.92
CA PRO A 82 15.89 -14.62 -10.14
C PRO A 82 15.05 -13.34 -10.27
N ALA A 83 15.57 -12.37 -11.02
CA ALA A 83 14.84 -11.14 -11.31
C ALA A 83 13.55 -11.42 -12.10
N ALA A 84 12.45 -10.74 -11.73
CA ALA A 84 11.19 -10.83 -12.45
C ALA A 84 11.33 -10.24 -13.85
N ARG A 85 10.94 -11.01 -14.88
CA ARG A 85 11.19 -10.64 -16.28
C ARG A 85 10.32 -9.47 -16.72
N TYR A 86 10.92 -8.40 -17.24
CA TYR A 86 10.18 -7.32 -17.87
C TYR A 86 10.26 -7.42 -19.40
N TRP A 87 9.15 -7.18 -20.10
CA TRP A 87 9.09 -7.29 -21.57
C TRP A 87 9.92 -6.22 -22.29
N GLY A 88 10.06 -5.04 -21.69
CA GLY A 88 10.74 -3.88 -22.28
C GLY A 88 12.24 -3.79 -22.02
N GLY A 89 12.89 -4.82 -21.44
CA GLY A 89 14.34 -4.78 -21.22
C GLY A 89 14.88 -5.87 -20.29
N LYS A 90 16.22 -6.00 -20.25
CA LYS A 90 16.90 -6.92 -19.33
C LYS A 90 16.80 -6.39 -17.90
N VAL A 91 16.26 -7.22 -17.02
CA VAL A 91 16.23 -6.98 -15.57
C VAL A 91 17.48 -7.60 -14.94
N LEU A 92 18.21 -6.79 -14.20
CA LEU A 92 19.47 -7.10 -13.53
C LEU A 92 19.29 -7.21 -12.02
N GLY A 93 18.39 -6.42 -11.42
CA GLY A 93 18.14 -6.40 -9.98
C GLY A 93 16.93 -7.24 -9.59
N ASN A 94 17.04 -7.96 -8.45
CA ASN A 94 15.89 -8.49 -7.74
C ASN A 94 15.79 -7.82 -6.35
N HIS A 95 14.61 -7.33 -6.00
CA HIS A 95 14.33 -6.73 -4.70
C HIS A 95 13.21 -7.45 -3.93
N GLY A 96 13.03 -8.76 -4.19
CA GLY A 96 12.08 -9.58 -3.47
C GLY A 96 10.62 -9.35 -3.87
N GLY A 97 10.37 -8.78 -5.04
CA GLY A 97 9.04 -8.45 -5.53
C GLY A 97 8.20 -9.63 -6.02
N GLN A 98 7.12 -9.30 -6.70
CA GLN A 98 6.27 -10.23 -7.43
C GLN A 98 7.01 -10.73 -8.69
N HIS A 99 6.68 -11.94 -9.14
CA HIS A 99 7.25 -12.58 -10.33
C HIS A 99 6.22 -12.77 -11.46
N LYS A 100 4.93 -12.52 -11.20
CA LYS A 100 3.84 -12.51 -12.19
C LYS A 100 2.97 -11.26 -12.03
N GLN A 101 2.76 -10.53 -13.14
CA GLN A 101 1.90 -9.33 -13.20
C GLN A 101 0.40 -9.68 -13.05
N LEU A 102 0.02 -10.93 -13.37
CA LEU A 102 -1.32 -11.46 -13.19
C LEU A 102 -1.34 -12.49 -12.06
N GLY A 103 -2.48 -12.62 -11.40
CA GLY A 103 -2.70 -13.64 -10.37
C GLY A 103 -3.41 -13.11 -9.14
N SER A 104 -3.47 -11.79 -8.97
CA SER A 104 -4.21 -11.20 -7.86
C SER A 104 -5.71 -11.29 -8.06
N VAL A 105 -6.45 -11.45 -6.97
CA VAL A 105 -7.90 -11.66 -6.97
C VAL A 105 -8.52 -10.77 -5.90
N VAL A 106 -9.52 -9.97 -6.29
CA VAL A 106 -10.38 -9.28 -5.31
C VAL A 106 -11.24 -10.33 -4.64
N LYS A 107 -11.05 -10.50 -3.33
CA LYS A 107 -11.75 -11.50 -2.51
C LYS A 107 -13.02 -10.92 -1.90
N ALA A 108 -12.99 -9.66 -1.52
CA ALA A 108 -14.12 -8.96 -0.92
C ALA A 108 -14.12 -7.49 -1.34
N PHE A 109 -15.31 -6.90 -1.49
CA PHE A 109 -15.50 -5.48 -1.77
C PHE A 109 -16.87 -5.03 -1.29
N GLU A 110 -16.92 -3.96 -0.51
CA GLU A 110 -18.17 -3.27 -0.14
C GLU A 110 -17.91 -1.76 -0.05
N THR A 111 -18.97 -0.99 -0.22
CA THR A 111 -18.93 0.47 -0.15
C THR A 111 -20.28 0.99 0.32
N ASN A 112 -20.24 2.07 1.10
CA ASN A 112 -21.41 2.84 1.51
C ASN A 112 -20.98 4.30 1.78
N GLY A 113 -21.87 5.11 2.36
CA GLY A 113 -21.58 6.53 2.63
C GLY A 113 -20.57 6.79 3.76
N GLU A 114 -20.16 5.77 4.49
CA GLU A 114 -19.32 5.89 5.69
C GLU A 114 -17.92 5.28 5.48
N TYR A 115 -17.83 4.20 4.70
CA TYR A 115 -16.56 3.55 4.40
C TYR A 115 -16.56 2.78 3.07
N VAL A 116 -15.35 2.48 2.59
CA VAL A 116 -15.08 1.53 1.51
C VAL A 116 -14.14 0.44 2.04
N TYR A 117 -14.45 -0.83 1.77
CA TYR A 117 -13.62 -1.97 2.15
C TYR A 117 -13.26 -2.79 0.92
N VAL A 118 -12.01 -3.20 0.81
CA VAL A 118 -11.54 -4.14 -0.19
C VAL A 118 -10.57 -5.15 0.43
N ALA A 119 -10.68 -6.41 0.02
CA ALA A 119 -9.71 -7.44 0.33
C ALA A 119 -9.17 -8.07 -0.97
N GLY A 120 -7.86 -8.18 -1.08
CA GLY A 120 -7.17 -8.79 -2.21
C GLY A 120 -6.19 -9.88 -1.79
N ASP A 121 -6.05 -10.89 -2.64
CA ASP A 121 -5.05 -11.95 -2.52
C ASP A 121 -4.12 -11.87 -3.74
N ALA A 122 -2.82 -11.68 -3.51
CA ALA A 122 -1.80 -11.64 -4.55
C ALA A 122 -0.74 -12.73 -4.37
N THR A 123 -1.04 -13.79 -3.60
CA THR A 123 -0.12 -14.90 -3.38
C THR A 123 0.42 -15.42 -4.70
N ARG A 124 -0.46 -15.64 -5.69
CA ARG A 124 -0.13 -16.13 -7.04
C ARG A 124 0.77 -15.20 -7.88
N CYS A 125 0.94 -13.94 -7.45
CA CYS A 125 1.82 -12.98 -8.11
C CYS A 125 3.29 -13.19 -7.72
N TYR A 126 3.59 -13.83 -6.60
CA TYR A 126 4.96 -14.10 -6.15
C TYR A 126 5.53 -15.36 -6.82
N GLN A 127 6.84 -15.59 -6.63
CA GLN A 127 7.54 -16.74 -7.20
C GLN A 127 6.96 -18.06 -6.67
N HIS A 128 6.64 -18.96 -7.60
CA HIS A 128 6.07 -20.29 -7.34
C HIS A 128 6.74 -21.35 -8.21
N GLY A 129 6.86 -22.56 -7.66
CA GLY A 129 7.41 -23.74 -8.32
C GLY A 129 8.93 -23.81 -8.39
N ALA A 130 9.43 -24.99 -8.78
CA ALA A 130 10.85 -25.35 -8.85
C ALA A 130 11.65 -24.68 -9.99
N ARG A 131 11.18 -23.55 -10.52
CA ARG A 131 11.94 -22.80 -11.53
C ARG A 131 13.26 -22.36 -10.90
N ASP A 132 14.35 -22.65 -11.61
CA ASP A 132 15.71 -22.33 -11.19
C ASP A 132 16.13 -23.00 -9.86
N GLY A 133 15.50 -24.13 -9.52
CA GLY A 133 15.85 -24.94 -8.35
C GLY A 133 15.36 -24.37 -7.01
N LEU A 134 14.55 -23.32 -7.03
CA LEU A 134 14.03 -22.68 -5.82
C LEU A 134 12.71 -23.30 -5.37
N GLY A 135 12.52 -23.37 -4.05
CA GLY A 135 11.22 -23.70 -3.47
C GLY A 135 10.21 -22.55 -3.57
N GLU A 136 8.98 -22.83 -3.16
CA GLU A 136 7.92 -21.83 -2.99
C GLU A 136 8.41 -20.63 -2.15
N LYS A 137 8.12 -19.40 -2.59
CA LYS A 137 8.53 -18.18 -1.88
C LYS A 137 7.65 -17.89 -0.66
N CYS A 138 6.34 -18.04 -0.83
CA CYS A 138 5.33 -17.69 0.16
C CYS A 138 4.09 -18.58 0.03
N ARG A 139 3.33 -18.70 1.11
CA ARG A 139 2.03 -19.38 1.15
C ARG A 139 0.84 -18.42 1.14
N LEU A 140 1.04 -17.18 1.58
CA LEU A 140 -0.03 -16.20 1.69
C LEU A 140 0.54 -14.79 1.53
N VAL A 141 -0.05 -14.00 0.64
CA VAL A 141 0.12 -12.55 0.60
C VAL A 141 -1.24 -11.91 0.30
N THR A 142 -1.86 -11.38 1.36
CA THR A 142 -3.20 -10.77 1.29
C THR A 142 -3.17 -9.38 1.88
N ARG A 143 -4.01 -8.49 1.35
CA ARG A 143 -4.22 -7.12 1.83
C ARG A 143 -5.70 -6.86 2.02
N GLN A 144 -6.04 -6.28 3.16
CA GLN A 144 -7.34 -5.67 3.43
C GLN A 144 -7.13 -4.18 3.63
N LEU A 145 -7.83 -3.36 2.85
CA LEU A 145 -7.78 -1.91 2.94
C LEU A 145 -9.20 -1.41 3.22
N LEU A 146 -9.32 -0.64 4.29
CA LEU A 146 -10.55 0.03 4.70
C LEU A 146 -10.32 1.54 4.66
N PHE A 147 -11.09 2.25 3.84
CA PHE A 147 -11.13 3.71 3.84
C PHE A 147 -12.35 4.18 4.63
N LEU A 148 -12.12 4.75 5.81
CA LEU A 148 -13.12 5.45 6.60
C LEU A 148 -13.21 6.89 6.09
N ILE A 149 -14.36 7.23 5.54
CA ILE A 149 -14.57 8.53 4.92
C ILE A 149 -14.62 9.60 6.03
N PRO A 150 -13.88 10.72 5.92
CA PRO A 150 -13.23 11.20 4.68
C PRO A 150 -11.72 10.96 4.56
N ASN A 151 -11.03 10.48 5.60
CA ASN A 151 -9.58 10.71 5.67
C ASN A 151 -8.75 9.66 6.43
N HIS A 152 -9.33 8.52 6.80
CA HIS A 152 -8.61 7.46 7.52
C HIS A 152 -8.56 6.18 6.70
N PHE A 153 -7.39 5.54 6.63
CA PHE A 153 -7.21 4.24 6.03
C PHE A 153 -6.68 3.26 7.06
N VAL A 154 -7.20 2.04 7.07
CA VAL A 154 -6.65 0.91 7.82
C VAL A 154 -6.19 -0.13 6.83
N ILE A 155 -4.90 -0.46 6.87
CA ILE A 155 -4.27 -1.43 5.97
C ILE A 155 -3.83 -2.62 6.82
N PHE A 156 -4.32 -3.79 6.47
CA PHE A 156 -4.03 -5.04 7.16
C PHE A 156 -3.54 -6.09 6.17
N ASP A 157 -2.26 -6.46 6.28
CA ASP A 157 -1.66 -7.49 5.45
C ASP A 157 -1.38 -8.75 6.27
N ARG A 158 -1.66 -9.91 5.68
CA ARG A 158 -1.16 -11.20 6.18
C ARG A 158 -0.16 -11.75 5.17
N VAL A 159 1.05 -12.02 5.64
CA VAL A 159 2.18 -12.43 4.81
C VAL A 159 2.86 -13.65 5.41
N GLU A 160 2.79 -14.79 4.74
CA GLU A 160 3.44 -16.03 5.15
C GLU A 160 4.51 -16.42 4.12
N ALA A 161 5.78 -16.23 4.48
CA ALA A 161 6.91 -16.81 3.76
C ALA A 161 7.08 -18.29 4.10
N THR A 162 7.67 -19.07 3.20
CA THR A 162 7.94 -20.50 3.44
C THR A 162 9.12 -20.75 4.36
N ASP A 163 10.04 -19.80 4.42
CA ASP A 163 11.22 -19.77 5.29
C ASP A 163 11.20 -18.53 6.19
N ALA A 164 11.60 -18.69 7.45
CA ALA A 164 11.62 -17.59 8.42
C ALA A 164 12.72 -16.57 8.13
N SER A 165 13.79 -16.98 7.44
CA SER A 165 14.90 -16.13 7.03
C SER A 165 14.55 -15.17 5.89
N TYR A 166 13.44 -15.40 5.18
CA TYR A 166 12.99 -14.52 4.12
C TYR A 166 12.47 -13.22 4.74
N ARG A 167 13.32 -12.20 4.73
CA ARG A 167 12.97 -10.85 5.19
C ARG A 167 11.75 -10.35 4.42
N LYS A 168 10.85 -9.65 5.10
CA LYS A 168 9.69 -9.02 4.50
C LYS A 168 9.77 -7.52 4.75
N ASP A 169 9.50 -6.73 3.73
CA ASP A 169 9.43 -5.27 3.87
C ASP A 169 8.08 -4.79 3.32
N TRP A 170 7.32 -4.04 4.13
CA TRP A 170 6.14 -3.31 3.68
C TRP A 170 6.55 -1.90 3.28
N LEU A 171 6.13 -1.45 2.10
CA LEU A 171 6.65 -0.24 1.46
C LEU A 171 5.59 0.87 1.40
N ILE A 172 6.00 2.10 1.68
CA ILE A 172 5.24 3.32 1.37
C ILE A 172 6.14 4.39 0.76
N HIS A 173 5.77 4.92 -0.40
CA HIS A 173 6.51 5.92 -1.18
C HIS A 173 5.96 7.32 -0.98
N THR A 174 6.85 8.30 -0.85
CA THR A 174 6.53 9.71 -0.61
C THR A 174 7.30 10.59 -1.59
N ALA A 175 6.73 11.75 -1.93
CA ALA A 175 7.34 12.66 -2.90
C ALA A 175 8.58 13.33 -2.29
N ASP A 176 8.38 13.89 -1.10
CA ASP A 176 9.42 14.52 -0.29
C ASP A 176 9.89 13.60 0.84
N ALA A 177 10.98 14.01 1.49
CA ALA A 177 11.59 13.27 2.59
C ALA A 177 10.60 13.08 3.76
N PRO A 178 10.29 11.84 4.17
CA PRO A 178 9.42 11.60 5.30
C PRO A 178 10.16 11.84 6.62
N LYS A 179 9.42 12.26 7.65
CA LYS A 179 9.90 12.28 9.03
C LYS A 179 9.43 11.01 9.73
N VAL A 180 10.36 10.23 10.25
CA VAL A 180 10.06 9.03 11.05
C VAL A 180 10.31 9.33 12.53
N SER A 181 9.28 9.16 13.36
CA SER A 181 9.38 9.28 14.82
C SER A 181 8.74 8.06 15.48
N GLY A 182 9.58 7.19 16.06
CA GLY A 182 9.14 5.90 16.58
C GLY A 182 8.50 5.04 15.49
N LYS A 183 7.19 4.81 15.61
CA LYS A 183 6.38 4.02 14.65
C LYS A 183 5.50 4.88 13.74
N ILE A 184 5.72 6.19 13.73
CA ILE A 184 4.92 7.15 12.96
C ILE A 184 5.79 7.72 11.84
N ILE A 185 5.28 7.60 10.62
CA ILE A 185 5.78 8.26 9.42
C ILE A 185 4.92 9.50 9.24
N ARG A 186 5.54 10.66 9.06
CA ARG A 186 4.90 11.87 8.57
C ARG A 186 5.49 12.22 7.22
N ALA A 187 4.64 12.39 6.23
CA ALA A 187 5.03 12.86 4.91
C ALA A 187 4.09 13.97 4.49
N ASP A 188 4.62 14.98 3.82
CA ASP A 188 3.83 16.08 3.34
C ASP A 188 4.16 16.32 1.85
N HIS A 189 3.18 16.76 1.06
CA HIS A 189 3.36 17.19 -0.34
C HIS A 189 2.31 18.25 -0.67
N ASP A 190 2.69 19.34 -1.34
CA ASP A 190 1.83 20.52 -1.53
C ASP A 190 1.15 20.93 -0.21
N ASP A 191 -0.18 21.10 -0.20
CA ASP A 191 -0.97 21.45 0.98
C ASP A 191 -1.39 20.21 1.80
N GLY A 192 -1.05 19.01 1.34
CA GLY A 192 -1.40 17.74 1.95
C GLY A 192 -0.40 17.27 3.02
N ARG A 193 -0.92 16.51 3.99
CA ARG A 193 -0.15 15.79 5.01
C ARG A 193 -0.71 14.38 5.20
N LEU A 194 0.22 13.44 5.38
CA LEU A 194 -0.03 12.07 5.77
C LEU A 194 0.69 11.76 7.08
N PHE A 195 -0.04 11.14 8.00
CA PHE A 195 0.52 10.34 9.08
C PHE A 195 0.24 8.87 8.81
N CYS A 196 1.25 8.01 8.93
CA CYS A 196 1.09 6.56 8.92
C CYS A 196 1.70 5.99 10.19
N ARG A 197 0.87 5.33 11.02
CA ARG A 197 1.33 4.64 12.22
C ARG A 197 1.34 3.14 12.01
N THR A 198 2.49 2.51 12.25
CA THR A 198 2.64 1.06 12.31
C THR A 198 2.24 0.54 13.69
N LEU A 199 1.23 -0.32 13.73
CA LEU A 199 0.76 -1.01 14.95
C LEU A 199 1.30 -2.45 15.02
N LEU A 200 1.38 -3.13 13.87
CA LEU A 200 1.98 -4.46 13.74
C LEU A 200 2.93 -4.53 12.53
N PRO A 201 4.01 -5.33 12.62
CA PRO A 201 4.42 -6.08 13.81
C PRO A 201 4.97 -5.12 14.89
N ALA A 202 4.76 -5.45 16.17
CA ALA A 202 5.11 -4.54 17.27
C ALA A 202 6.62 -4.23 17.33
N ASP A 203 7.45 -5.18 16.90
CA ASP A 203 8.91 -5.09 16.83
C ASP A 203 9.42 -4.46 15.51
N ALA A 204 8.55 -3.94 14.63
CA ALA A 204 8.97 -3.43 13.32
C ALA A 204 10.06 -2.33 13.36
N THR A 205 11.01 -2.36 12.43
CA THR A 205 11.92 -1.24 12.19
C THR A 205 11.45 -0.46 10.96
N LEU A 206 11.52 0.87 11.02
CA LEU A 206 11.15 1.77 9.93
C LEU A 206 12.43 2.39 9.37
N THR A 207 12.74 2.13 8.11
CA THR A 207 13.94 2.65 7.45
C THR A 207 13.54 3.56 6.30
N SER A 208 13.93 4.84 6.36
CA SER A 208 13.74 5.74 5.23
C SER A 208 14.83 5.51 4.18
N VAL A 209 14.42 5.38 2.92
CA VAL A 209 15.30 5.20 1.76
C VAL A 209 14.94 6.24 0.71
N GLY A 210 15.88 7.08 0.30
CA GLY A 210 15.63 8.12 -0.68
C GLY A 210 16.63 9.26 -0.60
N GLY A 211 16.33 10.33 -1.32
CA GLY A 211 17.20 11.50 -1.45
C GLY A 211 18.34 11.32 -2.45
N PRO A 212 19.20 12.34 -2.63
CA PRO A 212 20.23 12.37 -3.67
C PRO A 212 21.02 11.06 -3.82
N GLY A 213 20.89 10.41 -4.98
CA GLY A 213 21.57 9.14 -5.33
C GLY A 213 20.99 7.88 -4.67
N ASN A 214 19.82 7.99 -4.05
CA ASN A 214 19.10 6.90 -3.37
C ASN A 214 17.60 6.90 -3.65
N GLU A 215 17.10 7.82 -4.48
CA GLU A 215 15.69 8.03 -4.81
C GLU A 215 15.01 6.74 -5.27
N PHE A 216 15.75 5.93 -6.02
CA PHE A 216 15.28 4.69 -6.64
C PHE A 216 16.17 3.51 -6.23
N ARG A 217 16.64 3.52 -4.97
CA ARG A 217 17.57 2.51 -4.44
C ARG A 217 16.88 1.16 -4.28
N ALA A 218 17.23 0.21 -5.14
CA ALA A 218 16.72 -1.16 -5.08
C ALA A 218 17.79 -2.16 -5.54
N ALA A 219 17.69 -3.39 -5.05
CA ALA A 219 18.61 -4.49 -5.43
C ALA A 219 20.11 -4.11 -5.32
N GLY A 220 20.48 -3.36 -4.27
CA GLY A 220 21.87 -2.98 -3.99
C GLY A 220 22.42 -1.76 -4.72
N ARG A 221 21.64 -1.06 -5.56
CA ARG A 221 22.07 0.15 -6.29
C ARG A 221 20.94 1.15 -6.48
N ASN A 222 21.26 2.39 -6.87
CA ASN A 222 20.27 3.32 -7.41
C ASN A 222 19.97 2.95 -8.87
N TRP A 223 18.71 3.02 -9.28
CA TRP A 223 18.31 2.95 -10.68
C TRP A 223 17.97 4.36 -11.14
N ASP A 224 19.01 5.13 -11.48
CA ASP A 224 18.86 6.55 -11.82
C ASP A 224 17.92 6.77 -13.01
N ILE A 225 17.37 7.97 -13.11
CA ILE A 225 16.57 8.44 -14.25
C ILE A 225 17.38 9.44 -15.09
N VAL A 226 16.96 9.66 -16.33
CA VAL A 226 17.39 10.86 -17.05
C VAL A 226 16.56 12.03 -16.54
N SER A 227 17.20 13.08 -16.02
CA SER A 227 16.51 14.20 -15.37
C SER A 227 16.53 15.51 -16.15
N ASP A 228 17.19 15.56 -17.32
CA ASP A 228 17.27 16.78 -18.13
C ASP A 228 15.87 17.34 -18.41
N GLY A 229 15.65 18.61 -18.12
CA GLY A 229 14.37 19.28 -18.34
C GLY A 229 13.26 18.95 -17.34
N LEU A 230 13.48 18.02 -16.40
CA LEU A 230 12.57 17.80 -15.28
C LEU A 230 12.71 18.94 -14.26
N LYS A 231 11.56 19.37 -13.72
CA LYS A 231 11.49 20.36 -12.64
C LYS A 231 11.35 19.66 -11.29
N GLY A 232 11.56 20.40 -10.20
CA GLY A 232 11.41 19.88 -8.84
C GLY A 232 10.09 19.15 -8.62
N GLU A 233 8.98 19.71 -9.08
CA GLU A 233 7.65 19.08 -8.99
C GLU A 233 7.57 17.74 -9.75
N SER A 234 8.10 17.69 -10.97
CA SER A 234 8.11 16.46 -11.75
C SER A 234 8.95 15.37 -11.07
N LEU A 235 10.04 15.74 -10.42
CA LEU A 235 10.87 14.81 -9.65
C LEU A 235 10.14 14.35 -8.38
N ALA A 236 9.48 15.25 -7.66
CA ALA A 236 8.69 14.95 -6.48
C ALA A 236 7.59 13.92 -6.79
N LEU A 237 6.85 14.11 -7.89
CA LEU A 237 5.80 13.18 -8.33
C LEU A 237 6.32 11.83 -8.84
N MET A 238 7.63 11.67 -9.05
CA MET A 238 8.25 10.36 -9.30
C MET A 238 8.53 9.60 -8.00
N GLY A 239 8.23 10.16 -6.82
CA GLY A 239 8.41 9.52 -5.52
C GLY A 239 9.89 9.30 -5.19
N GLN A 240 10.55 10.32 -4.63
CA GLN A 240 12.00 10.31 -4.37
C GLN A 240 12.38 9.65 -3.04
N TRP A 241 11.39 9.19 -2.28
CA TRP A 241 11.58 8.59 -0.98
C TRP A 241 10.60 7.45 -0.75
N ARG A 242 11.01 6.53 0.13
CA ARG A 242 10.14 5.52 0.69
C ARG A 242 10.50 5.22 2.13
N VAL A 243 9.60 4.52 2.82
CA VAL A 243 9.88 3.89 4.10
C VAL A 243 9.64 2.39 3.98
N ASP A 244 10.67 1.63 4.36
CA ASP A 244 10.63 0.17 4.47
C ASP A 244 10.26 -0.18 5.92
N VAL A 245 9.13 -0.86 6.12
CA VAL A 245 8.71 -1.39 7.42
C VAL A 245 9.06 -2.88 7.48
N THR A 246 10.04 -3.23 8.30
CA THR A 246 10.60 -4.58 8.39
C THR A 246 10.28 -5.20 9.76
N PRO A 247 9.77 -6.44 9.86
CA PRO A 247 9.66 -7.16 11.13
C PRO A 247 10.99 -7.20 11.90
N GLY A 248 10.95 -7.00 13.22
CA GLY A 248 12.17 -6.94 14.04
C GLY A 248 12.88 -8.28 14.23
N SER A 249 12.22 -9.39 13.90
CA SER A 249 12.78 -10.74 14.01
C SER A 249 12.32 -11.64 12.86
N ALA A 250 13.14 -12.63 12.53
CA ALA A 250 12.88 -13.61 11.49
C ALA A 250 11.74 -14.55 11.89
N ARG A 251 10.71 -14.65 11.04
CA ARG A 251 9.58 -15.56 11.20
C ARG A 251 8.86 -15.79 9.88
N LYS A 252 8.12 -16.90 9.79
CA LYS A 252 7.39 -17.24 8.57
C LYS A 252 6.21 -16.32 8.33
N SER A 253 5.39 -16.12 9.36
CA SER A 253 4.16 -15.35 9.27
C SER A 253 4.29 -14.00 9.96
N ASP A 254 3.98 -12.94 9.22
CA ASP A 254 3.89 -11.58 9.71
C ASP A 254 2.51 -11.00 9.40
N VAL A 255 2.02 -10.21 10.35
CA VAL A 255 0.85 -9.34 10.17
C VAL A 255 1.37 -7.92 10.16
N PHE A 256 1.03 -7.18 9.10
CA PHE A 256 1.25 -5.73 9.05
C PHE A 256 -0.09 -5.04 9.30
N LEU A 257 -0.11 -4.12 10.26
CA LEU A 257 -1.28 -3.31 10.55
C LEU A 257 -0.85 -1.86 10.63
N HIS A 258 -1.38 -1.06 9.71
CA HIS A 258 -1.10 0.36 9.59
C HIS A 258 -2.39 1.15 9.64
N VAL A 259 -2.36 2.30 10.29
CA VAL A 259 -3.39 3.33 10.10
C VAL A 259 -2.74 4.52 9.43
N ILE A 260 -3.37 5.00 8.37
CA ILE A 260 -3.01 6.23 7.67
C ILE A 260 -4.11 7.25 7.94
N GLN A 261 -3.73 8.46 8.35
CA GLN A 261 -4.62 9.62 8.38
C GLN A 261 -4.07 10.68 7.44
N VAL A 262 -4.94 11.25 6.63
CA VAL A 262 -4.60 12.37 5.74
C VAL A 262 -5.35 13.63 6.13
N GLY A 263 -4.78 14.78 5.79
CA GLY A 263 -5.37 16.09 6.01
C GLY A 263 -4.54 17.17 5.33
N ASP A 264 -4.83 18.42 5.63
CA ASP A 264 -4.00 19.54 5.19
C ASP A 264 -2.77 19.73 6.12
N ARG A 265 -1.98 20.79 5.87
CA ARG A 265 -0.82 21.14 6.70
C ARG A 265 -1.17 21.57 8.14
N GLN A 266 -2.43 21.81 8.48
CA GLN A 266 -2.90 22.11 9.85
C GLN A 266 -3.14 20.84 10.67
N LEU A 267 -3.15 19.65 10.06
CA LEU A 267 -3.18 18.40 10.81
C LEU A 267 -1.86 18.22 11.60
N GLU A 268 -1.83 18.68 12.86
CA GLU A 268 -0.60 18.70 13.66
C GLU A 268 -0.20 17.32 14.20
N ALA A 269 -1.20 16.49 14.50
CA ALA A 269 -1.04 15.15 15.04
C ALA A 269 -2.09 14.21 14.49
N MET A 270 -1.79 12.91 14.54
CA MET A 270 -2.74 11.86 14.20
C MET A 270 -3.77 11.69 15.34
N ASP A 271 -5.00 11.34 14.97
CA ASP A 271 -6.05 10.89 15.86
C ASP A 271 -5.55 9.72 16.73
N GLN A 272 -6.19 9.53 17.89
CA GLN A 272 -5.76 8.47 18.80
C GLN A 272 -6.05 7.10 18.19
N VAL A 273 -4.98 6.34 17.95
CA VAL A 273 -5.07 4.96 17.45
C VAL A 273 -4.48 3.98 18.45
N GLN A 274 -5.21 2.90 18.72
CA GLN A 274 -4.85 1.87 19.69
C GLN A 274 -5.02 0.48 19.08
N LEU A 275 -4.03 -0.40 19.26
CA LEU A 275 -4.11 -1.79 18.81
C LEU A 275 -5.24 -2.51 19.55
N VAL A 276 -6.12 -3.18 18.82
CA VAL A 276 -7.12 -4.12 19.35
C VAL A 276 -6.73 -5.51 18.87
N LYS A 277 -6.43 -6.41 19.80
CA LYS A 277 -5.97 -7.76 19.46
C LYS A 277 -6.61 -8.79 20.38
N THR A 278 -7.12 -9.86 19.77
CA THR A 278 -7.61 -11.07 20.45
C THR A 278 -6.80 -12.28 19.98
N SER A 279 -7.20 -13.49 20.37
CA SER A 279 -6.67 -14.74 19.81
C SER A 279 -6.91 -14.85 18.30
N ASP A 280 -8.07 -14.39 17.83
CA ASP A 280 -8.57 -14.68 16.49
C ASP A 280 -8.52 -13.46 15.57
N THR A 281 -8.44 -12.26 16.13
CA THR A 281 -8.47 -11.01 15.36
C THR A 281 -7.37 -10.03 15.75
N CYS A 282 -6.98 -9.21 14.78
CA CYS A 282 -6.07 -8.08 14.95
C CYS A 282 -6.72 -6.85 14.31
N GLY A 283 -6.54 -5.68 14.92
CA GLY A 283 -7.33 -4.52 14.57
C GLY A 283 -6.91 -3.26 15.27
N VAL A 284 -7.72 -2.22 15.12
CA VAL A 284 -7.45 -0.89 15.66
C VAL A 284 -8.72 -0.25 16.19
N ARG A 285 -8.57 0.49 17.27
CA ARG A 285 -9.52 1.50 17.72
C ARG A 285 -8.99 2.88 17.33
N ILE A 286 -9.79 3.65 16.61
CA ILE A 286 -9.49 5.03 16.19
C ILE A 286 -10.51 5.94 16.87
N THR A 287 -10.04 6.88 17.68
CA THR A 287 -10.89 7.92 18.28
C THR A 287 -10.68 9.22 17.53
N ALA A 288 -11.67 9.55 16.69
CA ALA A 288 -11.72 10.73 15.85
C ALA A 288 -12.88 11.64 16.27
N ASP A 289 -12.91 12.88 15.76
CA ASP A 289 -14.04 13.80 15.96
C ASP A 289 -15.36 13.23 15.42
N SER A 290 -15.26 12.38 14.40
CA SER A 290 -16.41 11.68 13.81
C SER A 290 -16.97 10.56 14.70
N GLY A 291 -16.32 10.23 15.81
CA GLY A 291 -16.66 9.14 16.71
C GLY A 291 -15.53 8.13 16.87
N THR A 292 -15.78 7.11 17.68
CA THR A 292 -14.83 6.02 17.91
C THR A 292 -15.13 4.85 17.00
N TRP A 293 -14.16 4.52 16.15
CA TRP A 293 -14.18 3.36 15.27
C TRP A 293 -13.39 2.21 15.89
N GLU A 294 -13.94 1.01 15.85
CA GLU A 294 -13.22 -0.23 16.19
C GLU A 294 -13.31 -1.19 15.01
N ILE A 295 -12.16 -1.51 14.44
CA ILE A 295 -12.02 -2.34 13.24
C ILE A 295 -11.16 -3.52 13.62
N THR A 296 -11.65 -4.74 13.39
CA THR A 296 -10.86 -5.96 13.59
C THR A 296 -10.93 -6.81 12.34
N PHE A 297 -9.82 -7.49 12.05
CA PHE A 297 -9.68 -8.39 10.91
C PHE A 297 -9.36 -9.80 11.40
N ASN A 298 -9.84 -10.80 10.68
CA ASN A 298 -9.50 -12.19 10.96
C ASN A 298 -7.99 -12.41 10.79
N SER A 299 -7.32 -12.84 11.86
CA SER A 299 -5.87 -13.08 11.85
C SER A 299 -5.47 -14.34 11.06
N THR A 300 -6.41 -15.27 10.89
CA THR A 300 -6.25 -16.52 10.13
C THR A 300 -7.51 -16.81 9.30
N GLY A 301 -7.47 -17.83 8.44
CA GLY A 301 -8.65 -18.26 7.67
C GLY A 301 -9.16 -17.23 6.65
N GLU A 302 -10.49 -17.13 6.52
CA GLU A 302 -11.15 -16.25 5.56
C GLU A 302 -10.82 -14.77 5.79
N LEU A 303 -10.66 -14.02 4.69
CA LEU A 303 -10.57 -12.55 4.73
C LEU A 303 -11.92 -11.98 5.15
N GLY A 304 -11.90 -10.95 5.98
CA GLY A 304 -13.06 -10.35 6.62
C GLY A 304 -12.71 -9.82 7.99
N GLY A 305 -13.75 -9.46 8.73
CA GLY A 305 -13.58 -8.83 10.02
C GLY A 305 -14.87 -8.21 10.52
N HIS A 306 -14.72 -7.23 11.41
CA HIS A 306 -15.81 -6.52 12.03
C HIS A 306 -15.50 -5.03 12.11
N ILE A 307 -16.49 -4.20 11.86
CA ILE A 307 -16.42 -2.75 11.98
C ILE A 307 -17.51 -2.25 12.93
N LYS A 308 -17.13 -1.39 13.85
CA LYS A 308 -18.03 -0.73 14.79
C LYS A 308 -17.72 0.76 14.83
N ARG A 309 -18.75 1.60 14.86
CA ARG A 309 -18.64 3.04 15.15
C ARG A 309 -19.60 3.40 16.27
N SER A 310 -19.07 4.10 17.27
CA SER A 310 -19.82 4.64 18.41
C SER A 310 -19.57 6.15 18.55
N GLY A 311 -20.53 6.89 19.12
CA GLY A 311 -20.38 8.34 19.37
C GLY A 311 -20.41 9.24 18.12
N GLY A 312 -20.74 8.70 16.94
CA GLY A 312 -20.96 9.46 15.71
C GLY A 312 -22.44 9.71 15.39
N SER A 313 -22.72 10.37 14.26
CA SER A 313 -24.10 10.64 13.79
C SER A 313 -24.89 9.37 13.47
N ARG A 314 -24.20 8.28 13.13
CA ARG A 314 -24.79 6.97 12.84
C ARG A 314 -23.96 5.86 13.50
N SER A 315 -24.61 5.01 14.28
CA SER A 315 -23.99 3.79 14.82
C SER A 315 -23.80 2.75 13.72
N ILE A 316 -22.62 2.13 13.70
CA ILE A 316 -22.30 1.00 12.82
C ILE A 316 -21.86 -0.15 13.72
N ASP A 317 -22.34 -1.35 13.45
CA ASP A 317 -21.93 -2.59 14.13
C ASP A 317 -22.22 -3.73 13.14
N SER A 318 -21.21 -4.13 12.38
CA SER A 318 -21.40 -5.00 11.22
C SER A 318 -20.15 -5.82 10.90
N ARG A 319 -20.36 -7.02 10.35
CA ARG A 319 -19.28 -7.80 9.75
C ARG A 319 -18.84 -7.16 8.45
N LEU A 320 -17.54 -7.13 8.20
CA LEU A 320 -17.02 -6.81 6.88
C LEU A 320 -17.39 -7.95 5.91
N THR A 321 -17.77 -7.60 4.68
CA THR A 321 -18.16 -8.59 3.67
C THR A 321 -17.04 -9.57 3.36
N THR A 322 -17.38 -10.80 2.99
CA THR A 322 -16.43 -11.78 2.45
C THR A 322 -16.62 -12.03 0.95
N ALA A 323 -17.53 -11.26 0.33
CA ALA A 323 -17.85 -11.30 -1.09
C ALA A 323 -17.60 -9.95 -1.77
N VAL A 324 -17.49 -9.97 -3.09
CA VAL A 324 -17.48 -8.77 -3.94
C VAL A 324 -18.92 -8.32 -4.16
N GLN A 325 -19.29 -7.19 -3.58
CA GLN A 325 -20.64 -6.63 -3.69
C GLN A 325 -20.73 -5.62 -4.84
N GLU A 326 -21.97 -5.32 -5.25
CA GLU A 326 -22.23 -4.18 -6.12
C GLU A 326 -21.90 -2.86 -5.41
N GLN A 327 -21.46 -1.90 -6.20
CA GLN A 327 -21.07 -0.60 -5.70
C GLN A 327 -22.32 0.21 -5.25
N THR A 328 -22.33 0.65 -3.98
CA THR A 328 -23.37 1.52 -3.41
C THR A 328 -22.78 2.72 -2.68
N GLY A 329 -23.60 3.74 -2.38
CA GLY A 329 -23.18 4.90 -1.59
C GLY A 329 -22.34 5.96 -2.33
N ILE A 330 -22.13 5.83 -3.65
CA ILE A 330 -21.38 6.82 -4.46
C ILE A 330 -22.21 8.05 -4.85
N LYS A 331 -23.53 8.07 -4.60
CA LYS A 331 -24.32 9.28 -4.83
C LYS A 331 -23.74 10.36 -3.94
N ALA A 332 -23.05 11.32 -4.56
CA ALA A 332 -22.68 12.56 -3.91
C ALA A 332 -23.94 13.03 -3.18
N ASN A 333 -23.81 13.39 -1.91
CA ASN A 333 -24.69 14.40 -1.36
C ASN A 333 -24.41 15.66 -2.19
N THR A 334 -24.98 15.73 -3.39
CA THR A 334 -25.02 16.95 -4.18
C THR A 334 -25.81 17.91 -3.32
N PRO A 335 -25.20 18.96 -2.74
CA PRO A 335 -26.00 20.03 -2.16
C PRO A 335 -26.81 20.56 -3.33
N GLY A 336 -28.14 20.51 -3.22
CA GLY A 336 -29.01 20.86 -4.34
C GLY A 336 -28.70 22.26 -4.86
N LYS A 337 -28.54 22.38 -6.19
CA LYS A 337 -29.48 23.07 -7.09
C LYS A 337 -28.83 23.30 -8.46
N LEU A 338 -29.62 23.03 -9.50
CA LEU A 338 -29.57 23.75 -10.77
C LEU A 338 -30.04 25.19 -10.56
#